data_AF-A0A4Q0NQ46-F1
#
_entry.id   AF-A0A4Q0NQ46-F1
#
_cell.length_a   1.000
_cell.length_b   1.000
_cell.length_c   1.000
_cell.angle_alpha   90.00
_cell.angle_beta   90.00
_cell.angle_gamma   90.00
#
_symmetry.space_group_name_H-M   'P 1'
#
loop_
_entity.id
_entity.type
_entity.pdbx_description
1 polymer ?
#
loop_
_entity_poly.entity_id
_entity_poly.type
_entity_poly.pdbx_seq_one_letter_code
_entity_poly.pdbx_strand_id
1 'polypeptide(L)'
;MMQELRCYYNHRQHLTEQIARYTLKIQKSLRLMNVRLDVALRDVTGKSGLTIIEAILAGKRDPYYLASIVDIRTKKSTEEIASSLQGNWRAELLFELKSCLDIYRYFNSALKECDQVIEKLLLQYTPTAVVSKEKEKLFKSYN
;
A
#
# COMPACT_ATOMS: atom_id res chain seq x y z
N MET A 1 -26.81 1.26 -15.95
CA MET A 1 -25.41 1.14 -16.40
C MET A 1 -24.56 2.38 -16.12
N MET A 2 -24.68 3.50 -16.85
CA MET A 2 -23.75 4.64 -16.64
C MET A 2 -23.84 5.28 -15.24
N GLN A 3 -25.04 5.39 -14.67
CA GLN A 3 -25.23 5.88 -13.30
C GLN A 3 -24.66 4.93 -12.24
N GLU A 4 -24.89 3.63 -12.40
CA GLU A 4 -24.41 2.58 -11.51
C GLU A 4 -22.88 2.48 -11.51
N LEU A 5 -22.27 2.46 -12.70
CA LEU A 5 -20.81 2.50 -12.85
C LEU A 5 -20.21 3.76 -12.22
N ARG A 6 -20.86 4.91 -12.39
CA ARG A 6 -20.43 6.17 -11.77
C ARG A 6 -20.50 6.11 -10.25
N CYS A 7 -21.53 5.48 -9.68
CA CYS A 7 -21.66 5.30 -8.24
C CYS A 7 -20.49 4.47 -7.68
N TYR A 8 -20.20 3.31 -8.28
CA TYR A 8 -19.07 2.47 -7.88
C TYR A 8 -17.73 3.17 -8.07
N TYR A 9 -17.54 3.90 -9.17
CA TYR A 9 -16.32 4.66 -9.41
C TYR A 9 -16.10 5.73 -8.34
N ASN A 10 -17.13 6.50 -7.98
CA ASN A 10 -17.05 7.50 -6.90
C ASN A 10 -16.71 6.83 -5.56
N HIS A 11 -17.32 5.69 -5.26
CA HIS A 11 -17.01 4.93 -4.05
C HIS A 11 -15.56 4.46 -4.04
N ARG A 12 -15.05 3.92 -5.15
CA ARG A 12 -13.64 3.54 -5.33
C ARG A 12 -12.68 4.70 -5.12
N GLN A 13 -13.01 5.89 -5.64
CA GLN A 13 -12.21 7.10 -5.42
C GLN A 13 -12.19 7.47 -3.93
N HIS A 14 -13.33 7.45 -3.25
CA HIS A 14 -13.40 7.69 -1.81
C HIS A 14 -12.51 6.72 -1.02
N LEU A 15 -12.58 5.42 -1.32
CA LEU A 15 -11.73 4.40 -0.68
C LEU A 15 -10.24 4.69 -0.90
N THR A 16 -9.86 5.08 -2.12
CA THR A 16 -8.47 5.44 -2.46
C THR A 16 -7.99 6.64 -1.65
N GLU A 17 -8.83 7.67 -1.49
CA GLU A 17 -8.53 8.83 -0.66
C GLU A 17 -8.37 8.45 0.82
N GLN A 18 -9.22 7.56 1.34
CA GLN A 18 -9.09 7.09 2.72
C GLN A 18 -7.78 6.33 2.92
N ILE A 19 -7.42 5.43 1.99
CA ILE A 19 -6.14 4.71 2.03
C ILE A 19 -4.98 5.70 2.12
N ALA A 20 -4.94 6.72 1.24
CA ALA A 20 -3.90 7.74 1.26
C ALA A 20 -3.84 8.50 2.61
N ARG A 21 -4.99 8.88 3.18
CA ARG A 21 -5.06 9.54 4.50
C ARG A 21 -4.49 8.67 5.61
N TYR A 22 -4.82 7.38 5.64
CA TYR A 22 -4.32 6.47 6.67
C TYR A 22 -2.84 6.13 6.48
N THR A 23 -2.33 6.07 5.25
CA THR A 23 -0.89 6.00 4.97
C THR A 23 -0.14 7.18 5.60
N LEU A 24 -0.67 8.40 5.48
CA LEU A 24 -0.07 9.59 6.10
C LEU A 24 -0.12 9.52 7.63
N LYS A 25 -1.21 9.00 8.23
CA LYS A 25 -1.30 8.81 9.68
C LYS A 25 -0.30 7.78 10.22
N ILE A 26 -0.11 6.68 9.49
CA ILE A 26 0.93 5.67 9.79
C ILE A 26 2.31 6.34 9.78
N GLN A 27 2.64 7.06 8.70
CA GLN A 27 3.90 7.78 8.60
C GLN A 27 4.10 8.82 9.70
N LYS A 28 3.05 9.56 10.06
CA LYS A 28 3.07 10.54 11.15
C LYS A 28 3.41 9.86 12.49
N SER A 29 2.76 8.75 12.81
CA SER A 29 3.00 7.99 14.04
C SER A 29 4.45 7.50 14.12
N LEU A 30 4.97 6.99 13.01
CA LEU A 30 6.37 6.56 12.90
C LEU A 30 7.35 7.72 13.09
N ARG A 31 7.13 8.87 12.43
CA ARG A 31 7.98 10.07 12.59
C ARG A 31 7.97 10.61 14.02
N LEU A 32 6.81 10.62 14.68
CA LEU A 32 6.70 11.04 16.09
C LEU A 32 7.43 10.08 17.04
N MET A 33 7.62 8.82 16.64
CA MET A 33 8.45 7.85 17.35
C MET A 33 9.94 7.90 16.96
N ASN A 34 10.37 8.85 16.12
CA ASN A 34 11.71 8.93 15.52
C ASN A 34 12.07 7.80 14.54
N VAL A 35 11.09 7.03 14.08
CA VAL A 35 11.29 5.97 13.08
C VAL A 35 11.12 6.56 11.67
N ARG A 36 12.21 6.70 10.92
CA ARG A 36 12.23 7.26 9.56
C ARG A 36 12.20 6.17 8.50
N LEU A 37 11.04 5.52 8.40
CA LEU A 37 10.75 4.51 7.37
C LEU A 37 10.80 5.09 5.94
N ASP A 38 10.52 6.38 5.76
CA ASP A 38 10.61 7.11 4.50
C ASP A 38 12.05 7.25 3.97
N VAL A 39 13.04 7.23 4.87
CA VAL A 39 14.45 7.21 4.50
C VAL A 39 14.89 5.79 4.19
N ALA A 40 14.41 4.80 4.95
CA ALA A 40 14.77 3.39 4.76
C ALA A 40 14.16 2.79 3.48
N LEU A 41 12.93 3.16 3.12
CA LEU A 41 12.16 2.54 2.05
C LEU A 41 11.64 3.57 1.04
N ARG A 42 11.49 3.12 -0.21
CA ARG A 42 10.78 3.89 -1.23
C ARG A 42 9.27 3.98 -0.96
N ASP A 43 8.69 2.91 -0.44
CA ASP A 43 7.25 2.80 -0.17
C ASP A 43 7.02 2.19 1.22
N VAL A 44 6.40 2.98 2.10
CA VAL A 44 6.06 2.59 3.48
C VAL A 44 4.89 1.61 3.52
N THR A 45 4.02 1.64 2.50
CA THR A 45 2.87 0.73 2.35
C THR A 45 3.17 -0.49 1.48
N GLY A 46 4.40 -0.60 0.97
CA GLY A 46 4.85 -1.78 0.26
C GLY A 46 5.02 -2.99 1.19
N LYS A 47 5.25 -4.17 0.62
CA LYS A 47 5.39 -5.43 1.36
C LYS A 47 6.40 -5.34 2.51
N SER A 48 7.61 -4.81 2.24
CA SER A 48 8.64 -4.64 3.28
C SER A 48 8.23 -3.65 4.37
N GLY A 49 7.59 -2.53 3.99
CA GLY A 49 7.14 -1.52 4.95
C GLY A 49 6.07 -2.04 5.89
N LEU A 50 5.06 -2.74 5.36
CA LEU A 50 4.02 -3.39 6.16
C LEU A 50 4.61 -4.47 7.09
N THR A 51 5.55 -5.28 6.59
CA THR A 51 6.21 -6.32 7.41
C THR A 51 7.01 -5.70 8.56
N ILE A 52 7.70 -4.57 8.33
CA ILE A 52 8.42 -3.84 9.38
C ILE A 52 7.46 -3.25 10.41
N ILE A 53 6.36 -2.64 9.97
CA ILE A 53 5.34 -2.11 10.88
C ILE A 53 4.73 -3.23 11.73
N GLU A 54 4.45 -4.39 11.14
CA GLU A 54 3.98 -5.58 11.86
C GLU A 54 5.00 -6.09 12.88
N ALA A 55 6.28 -6.14 12.51
CA ALA A 55 7.36 -6.54 13.40
C ALA A 55 7.48 -5.58 14.60
N ILE A 56 7.37 -4.26 14.36
CA ILE A 56 7.34 -3.22 15.40
C ILE A 56 6.17 -3.44 16.36
N LEU A 57 4.97 -3.68 15.82
CA LEU A 57 3.76 -3.94 16.62
C LEU A 57 3.84 -5.27 17.38
N ALA A 58 4.58 -6.25 16.87
CA ALA A 58 4.89 -7.51 17.55
C ALA A 58 5.99 -7.37 18.63
N GLY A 59 6.51 -6.15 18.84
CA GLY A 59 7.52 -5.87 19.86
C GLY A 59 8.97 -6.09 19.41
N LYS A 60 9.22 -6.32 18.12
CA LYS A 60 10.59 -6.38 17.57
C LYS A 60 11.10 -4.95 17.36
N ARG A 61 12.13 -4.59 18.13
CA ARG A 61 12.69 -3.23 18.19
C ARG A 61 14.17 -3.16 17.80
N ASP A 62 14.78 -4.30 17.49
CA ASP A 62 16.17 -4.35 17.05
C ASP A 62 16.30 -3.74 15.65
N PRO A 63 17.01 -2.61 15.49
CA PRO A 63 17.15 -1.94 14.21
C PRO A 63 17.82 -2.80 13.13
N TYR A 64 18.73 -3.71 13.52
CA TYR A 64 19.39 -4.62 12.57
C TYR A 64 18.44 -5.71 12.08
N TYR A 65 17.63 -6.27 12.99
CA TYR A 65 16.54 -7.16 12.61
C TYR A 65 15.56 -6.46 11.64
N LEU A 66 15.13 -5.24 11.95
CA LEU A 66 14.22 -4.50 11.06
C LEU A 66 14.87 -4.17 9.71
N ALA A 67 16.16 -3.86 9.67
CA ALA A 67 16.90 -3.65 8.43
C ALA A 67 17.02 -4.93 7.60
N SER A 68 17.12 -6.12 8.23
CA SER A 68 17.16 -7.40 7.52
C SER A 68 15.88 -7.77 6.78
N ILE A 69 14.73 -7.18 7.17
CA ILE A 69 13.43 -7.36 6.52
C ILE A 69 13.32 -6.51 5.24
N VAL A 70 14.13 -5.45 5.13
CA VAL A 70 14.13 -4.55 3.98
C VAL A 70 14.59 -5.32 2.74
N ASP A 71 13.88 -5.15 1.63
CA ASP A 71 14.23 -5.78 0.36
C ASP A 71 15.64 -5.33 -0.09
N ILE A 72 16.43 -6.31 -0.55
CA ILE A 72 17.81 -6.16 -1.02
C ILE A 72 17.94 -5.18 -2.20
N ARG A 73 16.82 -4.84 -2.85
CA ARG A 73 16.75 -3.81 -3.90
C ARG A 73 17.01 -2.39 -3.41
N THR A 74 17.15 -2.20 -2.10
CA THR A 74 17.47 -0.90 -1.50
C THR A 74 18.96 -0.60 -1.68
N LYS A 75 19.28 0.52 -2.34
CA LYS A 75 20.67 0.94 -2.62
C LYS A 75 21.45 1.41 -1.36
N LYS A 76 20.81 1.42 -0.19
CA LYS A 76 21.38 1.93 1.06
C LYS A 76 22.01 0.81 1.85
N SER A 77 23.07 1.12 2.61
CA SER A 77 23.71 0.13 3.47
C SER A 77 22.79 -0.26 4.63
N THR A 78 23.01 -1.45 5.16
CA THR A 78 22.22 -1.97 6.29
C THR A 78 22.38 -1.07 7.52
N GLU A 79 23.56 -0.48 7.71
CA GLU A 79 23.86 0.45 8.80
C GLU A 79 23.07 1.77 8.67
N GLU A 80 22.97 2.34 7.47
CA GLU A 80 22.17 3.55 7.22
C GLU A 80 20.67 3.31 7.47
N ILE A 81 20.19 2.13 7.07
CA ILE A 81 18.81 1.71 7.30
C ILE A 81 18.55 1.50 8.80
N ALA A 82 19.43 0.78 9.49
CA ALA A 82 19.32 0.54 10.93
C ALA A 82 19.32 1.86 11.73
N SER A 83 20.18 2.81 11.37
CA SER A 83 20.20 4.15 11.98
C SER A 83 18.86 4.89 11.82
N SER A 84 18.17 4.69 10.69
CA SER A 84 16.87 5.31 10.42
C SER A 84 15.69 4.63 11.14
N LEU A 85 15.89 3.43 11.70
CA LEU A 85 14.85 2.61 12.34
C LEU A 85 14.92 2.65 13.88
N GLN A 86 15.68 3.59 14.45
CA GLN A 86 15.77 3.80 15.89
C GLN A 86 14.60 4.65 16.40
N GLY A 87 13.75 4.05 17.23
CA GLY A 87 12.58 4.72 17.80
C GLY A 87 12.57 4.81 19.32
N ASN A 88 11.77 5.73 19.85
CA ASN A 88 11.50 5.86 21.29
C ASN A 88 10.32 4.99 21.79
N TRP A 89 9.65 4.27 20.88
CA TRP A 89 8.63 3.24 21.15
C TRP A 89 7.53 3.64 22.16
N ARG A 90 7.04 4.87 22.09
CA ARG A 90 5.98 5.38 22.97
C ARG A 90 4.70 4.57 22.83
N ALA A 91 4.14 4.12 23.95
CA ALA A 91 2.97 3.25 23.97
C ALA A 91 1.73 3.89 23.32
N GLU A 92 1.48 5.19 23.55
CA GLU A 92 0.35 5.90 22.93
C GLU A 92 0.41 5.86 21.40
N LEU A 93 1.61 6.07 20.85
CA LEU A 93 1.83 6.10 19.40
C LEU A 93 1.81 4.72 18.78
N LEU A 94 2.25 3.68 19.51
CA LEU A 94 2.12 2.29 19.07
C LEU A 94 0.64 1.87 19.00
N PHE A 95 -0.18 2.31 19.95
CA PHE A 95 -1.61 2.08 19.93
C PHE A 95 -2.30 2.79 18.74
N GLU A 96 -1.95 4.05 18.48
CA GLU A 96 -2.43 4.80 17.31
C GLU A 96 -1.98 4.12 16.00
N LEU A 97 -0.71 3.70 15.91
CA LEU A 97 -0.15 3.03 14.74
C LEU A 97 -0.90 1.74 14.42
N LYS A 98 -1.17 0.91 15.43
CA LYS A 98 -1.95 -0.33 15.26
C LYS A 98 -3.33 -0.03 14.69
N SER A 99 -4.05 0.90 15.31
CA SER A 99 -5.40 1.29 14.88
C SER A 99 -5.40 1.84 13.44
N CYS A 100 -4.40 2.66 13.09
CA CYS A 100 -4.25 3.19 11.73
C CYS A 100 -3.97 2.09 10.70
N LEU A 101 -3.14 1.10 11.05
CA LEU A 101 -2.83 -0.04 10.18
C LEU A 101 -4.07 -0.91 9.94
N ASP A 102 -4.85 -1.19 10.97
CA ASP A 102 -6.07 -1.99 10.87
C ASP A 102 -7.11 -1.30 9.95
N ILE A 103 -7.30 0.01 10.12
CA ILE A 103 -8.18 0.80 9.25
C ILE A 103 -7.66 0.85 7.81
N TYR A 104 -6.35 1.03 7.63
CA TYR A 104 -5.71 0.96 6.31
C TYR A 104 -6.01 -0.38 5.62
N ARG A 105 -5.85 -1.51 6.32
CA ARG A 105 -6.13 -2.85 5.78
C ARG A 105 -7.60 -3.01 5.43
N TYR A 106 -8.49 -2.53 6.27
CA TYR A 106 -9.92 -2.54 6.02
C TYR A 106 -10.27 -1.81 4.71
N PHE A 107 -9.78 -0.59 4.52
CA PHE A 107 -10.04 0.16 3.28
C PHE A 107 -9.43 -0.50 2.04
N ASN A 108 -8.26 -1.13 2.15
CA ASN A 108 -7.68 -1.90 1.05
C ASN A 108 -8.54 -3.12 0.68
N SER A 109 -9.12 -3.83 1.66
CA SER A 109 -10.06 -4.93 1.40
C SER A 109 -11.31 -4.42 0.68
N ALA A 110 -11.92 -3.36 1.19
CA ALA A 110 -13.09 -2.73 0.59
C ALA A 110 -12.80 -2.22 -0.84
N LEU A 111 -11.61 -1.69 -1.11
CA LEU A 111 -11.20 -1.27 -2.45
C LEU A 111 -11.17 -2.47 -3.41
N LYS A 112 -10.58 -3.58 -2.97
CA LYS A 112 -10.51 -4.81 -3.76
C LYS A 112 -11.90 -5.38 -4.05
N GLU A 113 -12.80 -5.36 -3.08
CA GLU A 113 -14.20 -5.76 -3.27
C GLU A 113 -14.92 -4.85 -4.27
N CYS A 114 -14.72 -3.53 -4.18
CA CYS A 114 -15.27 -2.56 -5.12
C CYS A 114 -14.75 -2.80 -6.54
N ASP A 115 -13.45 -3.06 -6.70
CA ASP A 115 -12.83 -3.39 -8.00
C ASP A 115 -13.45 -4.66 -8.60
N GLN A 116 -13.72 -5.70 -7.80
CA GLN A 116 -14.40 -6.92 -8.27
C GLN A 116 -15.83 -6.68 -8.72
N VAL A 117 -16.58 -5.80 -8.03
CA VAL A 117 -17.94 -5.44 -8.42
C VAL A 117 -17.93 -4.67 -9.75
N ILE A 118 -17.01 -3.72 -9.90
CA ILE A 118 -16.83 -2.97 -11.15
C ILE A 118 -16.45 -3.92 -12.30
N GLU A 119 -15.51 -4.85 -12.08
CA GLU A 119 -15.08 -5.82 -13.09
C GLU A 119 -16.25 -6.70 -13.56
N LYS A 120 -17.04 -7.24 -12.63
CA LYS A 120 -18.25 -8.04 -12.95
C LYS A 120 -19.26 -7.22 -13.77
N LEU A 121 -19.50 -5.98 -13.37
CA LEU A 121 -20.40 -5.08 -14.08
C LEU A 121 -19.89 -4.81 -15.50
N LEU A 122 -18.59 -4.57 -15.67
CA LEU A 122 -17.99 -4.36 -16.98
C LEU A 122 -18.11 -5.60 -17.88
N LEU A 123 -17.85 -6.81 -17.35
CA LEU A 123 -17.99 -8.06 -18.10
C LEU A 123 -19.43 -8.33 -18.54
N GLN A 124 -20.42 -7.95 -17.73
CA GLN A 124 -21.83 -8.13 -18.06
C GLN A 124 -22.28 -7.24 -19.23
N TYR A 125 -21.69 -6.06 -19.39
CA TYR A 125 -22.15 -5.05 -20.34
C TYR A 125 -21.18 -4.77 -21.50
N THR A 126 -19.98 -5.35 -21.49
CA THR A 126 -19.07 -5.29 -22.62
C THR A 126 -19.33 -6.52 -23.49
N PRO A 127 -19.89 -6.39 -24.72
CA PRO A 127 -19.88 -7.50 -25.65
C PRO A 127 -18.43 -7.88 -25.87
N THR A 128 -18.11 -9.18 -25.88
CA THR A 128 -16.77 -9.70 -26.16
C THR A 128 -16.30 -9.11 -27.50
N ALA A 129 -15.66 -7.95 -27.45
CA ALA A 129 -14.85 -7.45 -28.53
C ALA A 129 -13.64 -8.38 -28.50
N VAL A 130 -13.79 -9.53 -29.15
CA VAL A 130 -12.67 -10.33 -29.62
C VAL A 130 -11.81 -9.32 -30.34
N VAL A 131 -10.69 -8.93 -29.74
CA VAL A 131 -9.71 -8.09 -30.43
C VAL A 131 -9.39 -8.87 -31.70
N SER A 132 -9.87 -8.37 -32.83
CA SER A 132 -9.66 -9.04 -34.10
C SER A 132 -8.14 -9.18 -34.28
N LYS A 133 -7.69 -10.38 -34.66
CA LYS A 133 -6.27 -10.73 -34.90
C LYS A 133 -5.51 -9.71 -35.78
N GLU A 134 -6.23 -8.83 -36.48
CA GLU A 134 -5.71 -7.73 -37.26
C GLU A 134 -5.06 -6.62 -36.41
N LYS A 135 -5.62 -6.27 -35.24
CA LYS A 135 -5.02 -5.23 -34.36
C LYS A 135 -3.76 -5.71 -33.63
N GLU A 136 -3.62 -7.02 -33.44
CA GLU A 136 -2.41 -7.64 -32.86
C GLU A 136 -1.21 -7.59 -33.83
N LYS A 137 -1.47 -7.66 -35.14
CA LYS A 137 -0.44 -7.50 -36.18
C LYS A 137 0.05 -6.05 -36.31
N LEU A 138 -0.84 -5.07 -36.14
CA LEU A 138 -0.48 -3.65 -36.16
C LEU A 138 0.46 -3.26 -35.00
N PHE A 139 0.29 -3.83 -33.80
CA PHE A 139 1.18 -3.56 -32.66
C PHE A 139 2.57 -4.19 -32.78
N LYS A 140 2.69 -5.33 -33.48
CA LYS A 140 3.98 -5.99 -33.74
C LYS A 140 4.78 -5.35 -34.88
N SER A 141 4.17 -4.50 -35.70
CA SER A 141 4.87 -3.80 -36.79
C SER A 141 5.58 -2.52 -36.32
N TYR A 142 5.32 -2.06 -35.09
CA TYR A 142 5.93 -0.86 -34.50
C TYR A 142 7.06 -1.17 -33.48
N ASN A 143 7.44 -2.45 -33.32
CA ASN A 143 8.64 -2.86 -32.59
C ASN A 143 9.63 -3.51 -33.55
#